data_AF-A0A849T1G7-F1
#
_entry.id   AF-A0A849T1G7-F1
#
_cell.length_a   1.000
_cell.length_b   1.000
_cell.length_c   1.000
_cell.angle_alpha   90.00
_cell.angle_beta   90.00
_cell.angle_gamma   90.00
#
_symmetry.space_group_name_H-M   'P 1'
#
loop_
_entity.id
_entity.type
_entity.pdbx_description
1 polymer ?
#
loop_
_entity_poly.entity_id
_entity_poly.type
_entity_poly.pdbx_seq_one_letter_code
_entity_poly.pdbx_strand_id
1 'polypeptide(L)'
;MSKKTYTGINIQHPISQLIVEGKKIIETRTYNIPGKYLNQEMALVETPGKNGKFKARIIAIIKFTECFQYQTKKEFYADSDKHCVTPSSPWAWEEGEKWGWKVCVVEKLPNFKTITKKKGIKFTLGITL
;
A
#
# COMPACT_ATOMS: atom_id res chain seq x y z
N MET A 1 -21.47 0.85 16.52
CA MET A 1 -20.13 1.39 16.18
C MET A 1 -20.31 2.59 15.28
N SER A 2 -19.71 3.74 15.59
CA SER A 2 -19.81 4.95 14.76
C SER A 2 -19.13 4.70 13.42
N LYS A 3 -19.83 4.97 12.31
CA LYS A 3 -19.26 4.95 10.96
C LYS A 3 -18.07 5.90 10.89
N LYS A 4 -16.88 5.39 10.55
CA LYS A 4 -15.68 6.21 10.35
C LYS A 4 -15.36 6.31 8.87
N THR A 5 -14.91 7.48 8.44
CA THR A 5 -14.52 7.74 7.05
C THR A 5 -13.00 7.72 6.93
N TYR A 6 -12.51 7.00 5.93
CA TYR A 6 -11.10 6.80 5.65
C TYR A 6 -10.75 7.28 4.24
N THR A 7 -9.51 7.72 4.08
CA THR A 7 -8.83 7.73 2.78
C THR A 7 -8.33 6.32 2.50
N GLY A 8 -8.56 5.81 1.30
CA GLY A 8 -8.04 4.54 0.84
C GLY A 8 -6.75 4.69 0.06
N ILE A 9 -5.84 3.72 0.18
CA ILE A 9 -4.67 3.55 -0.69
C ILE A 9 -4.88 2.32 -1.56
N ASN A 10 -4.74 2.47 -2.88
CA ASN A 10 -4.86 1.37 -3.82
C ASN A 10 -3.52 0.61 -3.92
N ILE A 11 -3.52 -0.67 -3.55
CA ILE A 11 -2.37 -1.57 -3.62
C ILE A 11 -2.78 -2.79 -4.45
N GLN A 12 -1.91 -3.19 -5.37
CA GLN A 12 -2.19 -4.33 -6.24
C GLN A 12 -1.96 -5.65 -5.51
N HIS A 13 -2.77 -6.65 -5.83
CA HIS A 13 -2.46 -8.04 -5.55
C HIS A 13 -1.21 -8.46 -6.36
N PRO A 14 -0.27 -9.25 -5.78
CA PRO A 14 -0.30 -9.84 -4.44
C PRO A 14 0.29 -8.96 -3.32
N ILE A 15 0.83 -7.78 -3.64
CA ILE A 15 1.53 -6.90 -2.70
C ILE A 15 0.67 -6.52 -1.49
N SER A 16 -0.62 -6.27 -1.71
CA SER A 16 -1.61 -6.04 -0.65
C SER A 16 -1.64 -7.14 0.41
N GLN A 17 -1.55 -8.41 0.00
CA GLN A 17 -1.58 -9.56 0.91
C GLN A 17 -0.29 -9.67 1.71
N LEU A 18 0.86 -9.39 1.09
CA LEU A 18 2.14 -9.38 1.80
C LEU A 18 2.15 -8.35 2.95
N ILE A 19 1.49 -7.19 2.76
CA ILE A 19 1.33 -6.19 3.82
C ILE A 19 0.40 -6.72 4.92
N VAL A 20 -0.77 -7.26 4.54
CA VAL A 20 -1.74 -7.78 5.52
C VAL A 20 -1.18 -8.97 6.33
N GLU A 21 -0.29 -9.76 5.73
CA GLU A 21 0.42 -10.87 6.38
C GLU A 21 1.64 -10.41 7.20
N GLY A 22 1.98 -9.12 7.19
CA GLY A 22 3.13 -8.57 7.91
C GLY A 22 4.49 -8.90 7.30
N LYS A 23 4.54 -9.56 6.14
CA LYS A 23 5.78 -9.90 5.42
C LYS A 23 6.40 -8.67 4.76
N LYS A 24 5.55 -7.78 4.23
CA LYS A 24 5.96 -6.51 3.62
C LYS A 24 5.65 -5.36 4.56
N ILE A 25 6.69 -4.75 5.11
CA ILE A 25 6.61 -3.64 6.07
C ILE A 25 7.06 -2.30 5.46
N ILE A 26 7.56 -2.31 4.22
CA ILE A 26 7.88 -1.10 3.45
C ILE A 26 7.16 -1.19 2.10
N GLU A 27 6.26 -0.26 1.83
CA GLU A 27 5.67 -0.05 0.51
C GLU A 27 6.58 0.84 -0.34
N THR A 28 6.81 0.46 -1.60
CA THR A 28 7.77 1.17 -2.47
C THR A 28 7.04 1.96 -3.55
N ARG A 29 7.39 3.23 -3.74
CA ARG A 29 6.77 4.11 -4.74
C ARG A 29 7.83 4.93 -5.47
N THR A 30 7.46 5.53 -6.58
CA THR A 30 8.31 6.48 -7.34
C THR A 30 8.10 7.93 -6.90
N TYR A 31 7.45 8.15 -5.76
CA TYR A 31 7.12 9.47 -5.24
C TYR A 31 6.98 9.42 -3.71
N ASN A 32 7.24 10.55 -3.07
CA ASN A 32 7.03 10.73 -1.63
C ASN A 32 5.53 10.62 -1.27
N ILE A 33 5.22 10.09 -0.08
CA ILE A 33 3.86 10.12 0.43
C ILE A 33 3.44 11.59 0.69
N PRO A 34 2.23 12.03 0.26
CA PRO A 34 1.73 13.33 0.67
C PRO A 34 1.66 13.42 2.21
N GLY A 35 2.30 14.44 2.80
CA GLY A 35 2.48 14.53 4.26
C GLY A 35 1.21 14.40 5.09
N LYS A 36 0.05 14.85 4.56
CA LYS A 36 -1.27 14.69 5.20
C LYS A 36 -1.71 13.24 5.44
N TYR A 37 -1.11 12.27 4.74
CA TYR A 37 -1.41 10.85 4.90
C TYR A 37 -0.41 10.13 5.81
N LEU A 38 0.69 10.79 6.17
CA LEU A 38 1.61 10.25 7.17
C LEU A 38 0.90 10.23 8.52
N ASN A 39 1.03 9.12 9.23
CA ASN A 39 0.36 8.86 10.50
C ASN A 39 -1.19 8.93 10.46
N GLN A 40 -1.79 8.89 9.28
CA GLN A 40 -3.24 8.76 9.12
C GLN A 40 -3.62 7.28 8.99
N GLU A 41 -4.70 6.85 9.66
CA GLU A 41 -5.33 5.58 9.33
C GLU A 41 -5.95 5.63 7.94
N MET A 42 -5.72 4.59 7.16
CA MET A 42 -6.14 4.47 5.78
C MET A 42 -6.74 3.10 5.51
N ALA A 43 -7.75 3.04 4.65
CA ALA A 43 -8.26 1.78 4.14
C ALA A 43 -7.28 1.20 3.10
N LEU A 44 -6.82 -0.03 3.28
CA LEU A 44 -6.08 -0.75 2.23
C LEU A 44 -7.09 -1.29 1.22
N VAL A 45 -7.08 -0.68 0.04
CA VAL A 45 -7.87 -1.09 -1.12
C VAL A 45 -7.04 -2.03 -1.97
N GLU A 46 -7.38 -3.31 -1.92
CA GLU A 46 -6.80 -4.30 -2.80
C GLU A 46 -7.40 -4.17 -4.21
N THR A 47 -6.52 -4.10 -5.20
CA THR A 47 -6.87 -4.11 -6.62
C THR A 47 -6.31 -5.37 -7.29
N PRO A 48 -6.97 -5.92 -8.31
CA PRO A 48 -6.58 -7.20 -8.92
C PRO A 48 -5.21 -7.20 -9.60
N GLY A 49 -4.61 -6.04 -9.89
CA GLY A 49 -3.42 -5.96 -10.72
C GLY A 49 -3.69 -6.44 -12.15
N LYS A 50 -2.63 -6.79 -12.90
CA LYS A 50 -2.75 -7.27 -14.29
C LYS A 50 -3.43 -8.65 -14.42
N ASN A 51 -3.22 -9.52 -13.42
CA ASN A 51 -3.58 -10.94 -13.52
C ASN A 51 -4.78 -11.34 -12.63
N GLY A 52 -5.25 -10.47 -11.74
CA GLY A 52 -6.36 -10.79 -10.84
C GLY A 52 -7.73 -10.73 -11.53
N LYS A 53 -8.61 -11.66 -11.18
CA LYS A 53 -10.01 -11.71 -11.66
C LYS A 53 -11.00 -11.43 -10.53
N PHE A 54 -10.91 -10.24 -9.92
CA PHE A 54 -11.86 -9.80 -8.89
C PHE A 54 -12.02 -8.27 -8.87
N LYS A 55 -13.15 -7.79 -8.32
CA LYS A 55 -13.40 -6.35 -8.13
C LYS A 55 -12.60 -5.82 -6.94
N ALA A 56 -12.15 -4.57 -7.03
CA ALA A 56 -11.42 -3.93 -5.94
C ALA A 56 -12.22 -3.98 -4.62
N ARG A 57 -11.51 -4.28 -3.52
CA ARG A 57 -12.09 -4.57 -2.22
C ARG A 57 -11.21 -4.05 -1.09
N ILE A 58 -11.80 -3.72 0.03
CA ILE A 58 -11.09 -3.24 1.22
C ILE A 58 -10.81 -4.44 2.11
N ILE A 59 -9.57 -4.62 2.55
CA ILE A 59 -9.15 -5.81 3.30
C ILE A 59 -8.50 -5.51 4.67
N ALA A 60 -8.10 -4.26 4.91
CA ALA A 60 -7.46 -3.86 6.17
C ALA A 60 -7.55 -2.33 6.38
N ILE A 61 -7.32 -1.91 7.61
CA ILE A 61 -6.87 -0.56 7.98
C ILE A 61 -5.37 -0.61 8.19
N ILE A 62 -4.66 0.33 7.57
CA ILE A 62 -3.20 0.46 7.66
C ILE A 62 -2.82 1.89 8.02
N LYS A 63 -1.55 2.09 8.36
CA LYS A 63 -0.96 3.40 8.62
C LYS A 63 0.45 3.45 8.04
N PHE A 64 0.80 4.56 7.41
CA PHE A 64 2.17 4.86 7.02
C PHE A 64 2.83 5.70 8.11
N THR A 65 3.94 5.24 8.67
CA THR A 65 4.55 5.89 9.85
C THR A 65 5.79 6.71 9.50
N GLU A 66 6.53 6.29 8.48
CA GLU A 66 7.76 6.92 8.02
C GLU A 66 7.83 6.91 6.50
N CYS A 67 8.53 7.88 5.93
CA CYS A 67 8.83 7.92 4.50
C CYS A 67 10.26 8.42 4.27
N PHE A 68 10.97 7.73 3.38
CA PHE A 68 12.36 8.05 3.04
C PHE A 68 12.62 7.74 1.56
N GLN A 69 13.62 8.40 0.99
CA GLN A 69 14.07 8.19 -0.38
C GLN A 69 15.32 7.31 -0.38
N TYR A 70 15.29 6.25 -1.18
CA TYR A 70 16.48 5.45 -1.47
C TYR A 70 17.39 6.25 -2.41
N GLN A 71 18.65 6.42 -2.04
CA GLN A 71 19.63 7.17 -2.84
C GLN A 71 20.30 6.26 -3.87
N THR A 72 20.40 4.96 -3.57
CA THR A 72 21.09 4.02 -4.45
C THR A 72 20.31 2.72 -4.63
N LYS A 73 20.55 2.08 -5.78
CA LYS A 73 20.12 0.70 -6.05
C LYS A 73 20.55 -0.27 -4.94
N LYS A 74 21.73 -0.06 -4.36
CA LYS A 74 22.27 -0.88 -3.27
C LYS A 74 21.44 -0.74 -2.00
N GLU A 75 21.11 0.48 -1.58
CA GLU A 75 20.24 0.73 -0.43
C GLU A 75 18.86 0.12 -0.62
N PHE A 76 18.27 0.26 -1.81
CA PHE A 76 16.99 -0.35 -2.12
C PHE A 76 17.02 -1.86 -1.89
N TYR A 77 17.95 -2.57 -2.53
CA TYR A 77 17.99 -4.02 -2.38
C TYR A 77 18.48 -4.50 -1.01
N ALA A 78 19.11 -3.65 -0.19
CA ALA A 78 19.39 -3.98 1.20
C ALA A 78 18.11 -4.16 2.04
N ASP A 79 16.99 -3.59 1.62
CA ASP A 79 15.67 -3.74 2.24
C ASP A 79 14.77 -4.77 1.52
N SER A 80 15.35 -5.64 0.69
CA SER A 80 14.58 -6.62 -0.11
C SER A 80 13.69 -7.54 0.73
N ASP A 81 14.14 -7.87 1.94
CA ASP A 81 13.39 -8.65 2.94
C ASP A 81 12.18 -7.88 3.49
N LYS A 82 12.29 -6.55 3.64
CA LYS A 82 11.24 -5.67 4.18
C LYS A 82 10.20 -5.26 3.14
N HIS A 83 10.59 -5.05 1.89
CA HIS A 83 9.69 -4.64 0.82
C HIS A 83 9.31 -5.77 -0.16
N CYS A 84 9.96 -6.94 -0.09
CA CYS A 84 9.69 -8.12 -0.91
C CYS A 84 9.80 -7.87 -2.43
N VAL A 85 10.76 -7.05 -2.87
CA VAL A 85 10.97 -6.75 -4.31
C VAL A 85 12.33 -7.28 -4.70
N THR A 86 12.34 -8.25 -5.62
CA THR A 86 13.56 -8.80 -6.22
C THR A 86 13.96 -8.02 -7.47
N PRO A 87 15.20 -8.17 -7.98
CA PRO A 87 15.62 -7.55 -9.24
C PRO A 87 14.80 -7.96 -10.47
N SER A 88 14.16 -9.14 -10.43
CA SER A 88 13.27 -9.64 -11.50
C SER A 88 11.81 -9.16 -11.36
N SER A 89 11.48 -8.44 -10.29
CA SER A 89 10.14 -7.96 -10.01
C SER A 89 9.73 -6.84 -10.98
N PRO A 90 8.44 -6.75 -11.38
CA PRO A 90 7.95 -5.59 -12.14
C PRO A 90 7.98 -4.29 -11.34
N TRP A 91 8.31 -4.33 -10.04
CA TRP A 91 8.49 -3.17 -9.17
C TRP A 91 9.95 -2.95 -8.78
N ALA A 92 10.89 -3.60 -9.47
CA ALA A 92 12.33 -3.49 -9.24
C ALA A 92 12.84 -2.04 -9.29
N TRP A 93 14.10 -1.86 -8.90
CA TRP A 93 14.77 -0.58 -9.09
C TRP A 93 14.82 -0.18 -10.57
N GLU A 94 14.42 1.04 -10.85
CA GLU A 94 14.53 1.70 -12.15
C GLU A 94 15.20 3.06 -11.92
N GLU A 95 15.79 3.64 -12.96
CA GLU A 95 16.38 4.97 -12.88
C GLU A 95 15.34 6.03 -12.52
N GLY A 96 15.66 6.90 -11.55
CA GLY A 96 14.77 7.92 -11.02
C GLY A 96 14.50 7.78 -9.53
N GLU A 97 13.47 8.46 -9.05
CA GLU A 97 13.14 8.46 -7.63
C GLU A 97 12.55 7.12 -7.17
N LYS A 98 13.01 6.63 -6.01
CA LYS A 98 12.44 5.48 -5.33
C LYS A 98 12.29 5.81 -3.84
N TRP A 99 11.09 5.62 -3.32
CA TRP A 99 10.70 5.95 -1.97
C TRP A 99 10.21 4.71 -1.23
N GLY A 100 10.63 4.57 0.03
CA GLY A 100 10.14 3.59 0.98
C GLY A 100 9.14 4.23 1.93
N TRP A 101 7.94 3.66 2.03
CA TRP A 101 6.87 4.07 2.92
C TRP A 101 6.69 2.97 3.97
N LYS A 102 7.15 3.19 5.19
CA LYS A 102 7.00 2.22 6.28
C LYS A 102 5.53 2.09 6.61
N VAL A 103 5.02 0.86 6.58
CA VAL A 103 3.60 0.55 6.72
C VAL A 103 3.37 -0.44 7.85
N CYS A 104 2.35 -0.21 8.65
CA CYS A 104 1.85 -1.16 9.63
C CYS A 104 0.36 -1.44 9.42
N VAL A 105 -0.05 -2.67 9.76
CA VAL A 105 -1.46 -3.07 9.78
C VAL A 105 -2.04 -2.65 11.12
N VAL A 106 -3.06 -1.78 11.09
CA VAL A 106 -3.79 -1.36 12.29
C VAL A 106 -4.89 -2.36 12.60
N GLU A 107 -5.62 -2.79 11.56
CA GLU A 107 -6.71 -3.76 11.69
C GLU A 107 -6.81 -4.58 10.41
N LYS A 108 -6.83 -5.91 10.52
CA LYS A 108 -7.21 -6.80 9.42
C LYS A 108 -8.72 -7.00 9.44
N LEU A 109 -9.39 -6.75 8.31
CA LEU A 109 -10.82 -7.01 8.22
C LEU A 109 -11.07 -8.53 8.13
N PRO A 110 -11.99 -9.09 8.94
CA PRO A 110 -12.30 -10.53 8.89
C PRO A 110 -12.94 -10.93 7.55
N ASN A 111 -13.69 -10.02 6.94
CA ASN A 111 -14.24 -10.15 5.60
C ASN A 111 -13.93 -8.88 4.79
N PHE A 112 -13.66 -9.05 3.50
CA PHE A 112 -13.45 -7.89 2.64
C PHE A 112 -14.74 -7.09 2.48
N LYS A 113 -14.63 -5.75 2.35
CA LYS A 113 -15.77 -4.90 1.97
C LYS A 113 -15.65 -4.50 0.49
N THR A 114 -16.77 -4.54 -0.23
CA THR A 114 -16.81 -4.11 -1.63
C THR A 114 -16.75 -2.58 -1.73
N ILE A 115 -16.14 -2.08 -2.80
CA ILE A 115 -16.08 -0.66 -3.08
C ILE A 115 -17.22 -0.31 -4.05
N THR A 116 -18.15 0.52 -3.60
CA THR A 116 -19.33 0.91 -4.39
C THR A 116 -19.02 2.06 -5.35
N LYS A 117 -18.07 2.95 -5.02
CA LYS A 117 -17.63 4.06 -5.87
C LYS A 117 -16.12 4.26 -5.73
N LYS A 118 -15.37 4.16 -6.85
CA LYS A 118 -13.96 4.55 -6.89
C LYS A 118 -13.85 6.05 -7.15
N LYS A 119 -13.08 6.76 -6.33
CA LYS A 119 -12.72 8.17 -6.52
C LYS A 119 -11.20 8.34 -6.45
N GLY A 120 -10.52 7.95 -7.51
CA GLY A 120 -9.07 8.12 -7.70
C GLY A 120 -8.30 6.84 -8.00
N ILE A 121 -7.15 6.99 -8.68
CA ILE A 121 -6.31 5.89 -9.16
C ILE A 121 -5.32 5.43 -8.07
N LYS A 122 -4.75 6.39 -7.32
CA LYS A 122 -3.79 6.13 -6.23
C LYS A 122 -4.49 6.08 -4.87
N PHE A 123 -5.22 7.15 -4.57
CA PHE A 123 -5.99 7.30 -3.33
C PHE A 123 -7.49 7.29 -3.63
N THR A 124 -8.27 6.61 -2.80
CA THR A 124 -9.73 6.54 -2.90
C THR A 124 -10.37 7.30 -1.74
N LEU A 125 -11.14 8.36 -2.01
CA LEU A 125 -11.70 9.21 -0.96
C LEU A 125 -13.09 8.75 -0.49
N GLY A 126 -13.39 9.02 0.79
CA GLY A 126 -14.75 8.88 1.33
C GLY A 126 -15.18 7.43 1.60
N ILE A 127 -14.25 6.57 2.01
CA ILE A 127 -14.56 5.17 2.34
C ILE A 127 -15.13 5.13 3.75
N THR A 128 -16.39 4.75 3.90
CA THR A 128 -17.04 4.59 5.22
C THR A 128 -17.02 3.12 5.65
N LEU A 129 -16.46 2.84 6.82
CA LEU A 129 -16.39 1.49 7.41
C LEU A 129 -17.11 1.41 8.75
#